data_AF-A0A373VS31-F1
#
_entry.id   AF-A0A373VS31-F1
#
_cell.length_a   1.000
_cell.length_b   1.000
_cell.length_c   1.000
_cell.angle_alpha   90.00
_cell.angle_beta   90.00
_cell.angle_gamma   90.00
#
_symmetry.space_group_name_H-M   'P 1'
#
loop_
_entity.id
_entity.type
_entity.pdbx_description
1 polymer ?
#
loop_
_entity_poly.entity_id
_entity_poly.type
_entity_poly.pdbx_seq_one_letter_code
_entity_poly.pdbx_strand_id
1 'polypeptide(L)'
;MVAETTYYIFGLLQKQEVLLYSSTLQKIPPPNFFAFYNGTERPEDRWEDLLLDAYENLTETPNLELKVLTLNINEGHNEELMEQCLILKEYAQYVAKVRNYTKEMKLDVAVERAVNECIHEGILVEFLRKNRAEVIAMSIFEYDKEEEEKKLRKAEFEAGVEAGFKTGIETGIKSMLDLGKYSMEEIAEVFHVSVDKVKAVRNMLI
;
A
#
# COMPACT_ATOMS: atom_id res chain seq x y z
N MET A 1 -15.75 -15.39 -6.63
CA MET A 1 -14.84 -15.29 -5.47
C MET A 1 -15.02 -16.37 -4.40
N VAL A 2 -16.23 -16.85 -4.04
CA VAL A 2 -16.39 -17.90 -2.99
C VAL A 2 -15.94 -19.32 -3.44
N ALA A 3 -15.96 -19.58 -4.75
CA ALA A 3 -15.61 -20.90 -5.30
C ALA A 3 -14.09 -21.19 -5.33
N GLU A 4 -13.24 -20.18 -5.48
CA GLU A 4 -11.80 -20.37 -5.69
C GLU A 4 -11.05 -20.67 -4.38
N THR A 5 -11.41 -20.01 -3.28
CA THR A 5 -10.79 -20.24 -1.96
C THR A 5 -11.11 -21.64 -1.42
N THR A 6 -12.33 -22.12 -1.65
CA THR A 6 -12.74 -23.49 -1.26
C THR A 6 -11.92 -24.54 -2.02
N TYR A 7 -11.64 -24.28 -3.30
CA TYR A 7 -10.85 -25.18 -4.15
C TYR A 7 -9.36 -25.26 -3.74
N TYR A 8 -8.77 -24.13 -3.34
CA TYR A 8 -7.37 -24.09 -2.88
C TYR A 8 -7.17 -24.89 -1.58
N ILE A 9 -8.05 -24.68 -0.59
CA ILE A 9 -8.02 -25.45 0.66
C ILE A 9 -8.25 -26.94 0.38
N PHE A 10 -9.20 -27.28 -0.50
CA PHE A 10 -9.44 -28.65 -0.91
C PHE A 10 -8.21 -29.32 -1.54
N GLY A 11 -7.49 -28.61 -2.41
CA GLY A 11 -6.24 -29.10 -3.00
C GLY A 11 -5.11 -29.29 -1.98
N LEU A 12 -5.01 -28.43 -0.96
CA LEU A 12 -4.06 -28.61 0.15
C LEU A 12 -4.40 -29.83 1.02
N LEU A 13 -5.69 -30.06 1.28
CA LEU A 13 -6.16 -31.21 2.08
C LEU A 13 -5.97 -32.55 1.37
N GLN A 14 -6.15 -32.60 0.05
CA GLN A 14 -5.82 -33.79 -0.76
C GLN A 14 -4.35 -34.19 -0.62
N LYS A 15 -3.44 -33.21 -0.59
CA LYS A 15 -1.99 -33.46 -0.44
C LYS A 15 -1.61 -33.95 0.95
N GLN A 16 -2.46 -33.72 1.96
CA GLN A 16 -2.24 -34.20 3.33
C GLN A 16 -2.89 -35.57 3.61
N GLU A 17 -3.38 -36.27 2.58
CA GLU A 17 -4.10 -37.56 2.70
C GLU A 17 -5.27 -37.52 3.70
N VAL A 18 -5.85 -36.34 3.91
CA VAL A 18 -6.99 -36.18 4.81
C VAL A 18 -8.22 -36.80 4.15
N LEU A 19 -9.00 -37.58 4.91
CA LEU A 19 -10.28 -38.14 4.46
C LEU A 19 -11.29 -37.01 4.19
N LEU A 20 -11.30 -36.52 2.95
CA LEU A 20 -12.11 -35.40 2.48
C LEU A 20 -13.62 -35.59 2.71
N TYR A 21 -14.08 -36.83 2.65
CA TYR A 21 -15.49 -37.20 2.82
C TYR A 21 -15.76 -37.88 4.17
N SER A 22 -14.95 -37.56 5.18
CA SER A 22 -15.20 -38.04 6.54
C SER A 22 -16.51 -37.47 7.08
N SER A 23 -17.28 -38.29 7.77
CA SER A 23 -18.45 -37.86 8.55
C SER A 23 -18.06 -37.15 9.85
N THR A 24 -16.76 -37.13 10.19
CA THR A 24 -16.21 -36.49 11.38
C THR A 24 -15.33 -35.30 11.00
N LEU A 25 -15.38 -34.24 11.82
CA LEU A 25 -14.59 -33.04 11.61
C LEU A 25 -13.08 -33.37 11.59
N GLN A 26 -12.42 -33.09 10.47
CA GLN A 26 -10.98 -33.27 10.33
C GLN A 26 -10.24 -32.05 10.86
N LYS A 27 -9.29 -32.27 11.77
CA LYS A 27 -8.41 -31.19 12.25
C LYS A 27 -7.34 -30.91 11.19
N ILE A 28 -7.17 -29.64 10.87
CA ILE A 28 -6.14 -29.17 9.94
C ILE A 28 -5.10 -28.35 10.71
N PRO A 29 -3.83 -28.36 10.30
CA PRO A 29 -2.83 -27.49 10.92
C PRO A 29 -3.24 -26.02 10.73
N PRO A 30 -2.95 -25.15 11.71
CA PRO A 30 -3.27 -23.74 11.59
C PRO A 30 -2.51 -23.14 10.40
N PRO A 31 -3.20 -22.47 9.45
CA PRO A 31 -2.55 -21.82 8.33
C PRO A 31 -1.79 -20.57 8.82
N ASN A 32 -0.62 -20.34 8.24
CA ASN A 32 0.11 -19.08 8.41
C ASN A 32 0.03 -18.29 7.11
N PHE A 33 -0.28 -17.00 7.21
CA PHE A 33 -0.40 -16.12 6.06
C PHE A 33 0.75 -15.12 6.09
N PHE A 34 1.48 -15.05 4.98
CA PHE A 34 2.61 -14.17 4.82
C PHE A 34 2.46 -13.30 3.58
N ALA A 35 2.96 -12.07 3.67
CA ALA A 35 3.17 -11.19 2.53
C ALA A 35 4.63 -10.76 2.48
N PHE A 36 5.16 -10.57 1.28
CA PHE A 36 6.47 -9.96 1.09
C PHE A 36 6.31 -8.51 0.66
N TYR A 37 7.06 -7.64 1.32
CA TYR A 37 7.05 -6.21 1.05
C TYR A 37 8.37 -5.77 0.44
N ASN A 38 8.30 -5.13 -0.73
CA ASN A 38 9.42 -4.55 -1.45
C ASN A 38 9.27 -3.03 -1.66
N GLY A 39 8.31 -2.40 -0.98
CA GLY A 39 8.08 -0.95 -1.06
C GLY A 39 9.07 -0.14 -0.22
N THR A 40 8.89 1.18 -0.20
CA THR A 40 9.80 2.12 0.50
C THR A 40 9.12 2.97 1.57
N GLU A 41 7.82 2.81 1.78
CA GLU A 41 7.03 3.59 2.73
C GLU A 41 7.21 3.13 4.19
N ARG A 42 7.56 1.85 4.41
CA ARG A 42 7.75 1.25 5.74
C ARG A 42 9.16 0.67 5.88
N PRO A 43 9.96 1.12 6.86
CA PRO A 43 11.34 0.64 7.05
C PRO A 43 11.44 -0.61 7.93
N GLU A 44 10.37 -1.03 8.60
CA GLU A 44 10.39 -2.16 9.52
C GLU A 44 10.69 -3.49 8.81
N ASP A 45 11.41 -4.40 9.48
CA ASP A 45 11.67 -5.74 8.93
C ASP A 45 10.39 -6.59 8.86
N ARG A 46 9.46 -6.38 9.79
CA ARG A 46 8.21 -7.13 9.85
C ARG A 46 7.12 -6.39 10.58
N TRP A 47 5.87 -6.67 10.22
CA TRP A 47 4.69 -6.24 10.97
C TRP A 47 3.52 -7.20 10.72
N GLU A 48 2.50 -7.10 11.57
CA GLU A 48 1.28 -7.89 11.46
C GLU A 48 0.11 -6.98 11.12
N ASP A 49 -0.69 -7.38 10.14
CA ASP A 49 -1.95 -6.74 9.79
C ASP A 49 -3.11 -7.69 10.14
N LEU A 50 -4.14 -7.16 10.81
CA LEU A 50 -5.35 -7.90 11.15
C LEU A 50 -6.46 -7.49 10.20
N LEU A 51 -7.12 -8.47 9.58
CA LEU A 51 -8.27 -8.20 8.70
C LEU A 51 -9.41 -7.46 9.44
N LEU A 52 -9.53 -7.70 10.75
CA LEU A 52 -10.54 -7.04 11.57
C LEU A 52 -10.37 -5.52 11.62
N ASP A 53 -9.14 -5.01 11.52
CA ASP A 53 -8.88 -3.57 11.50
C ASP A 53 -9.46 -2.89 10.25
N ALA A 54 -9.77 -3.66 9.20
CA ALA A 54 -10.40 -3.18 7.98
C ALA A 54 -11.94 -3.27 8.01
N TYR A 55 -12.56 -3.83 9.05
CA TYR A 55 -14.01 -3.94 9.13
C TYR A 55 -14.64 -2.61 9.56
N GLU A 56 -15.65 -2.15 8.81
CA GLU A 56 -16.40 -0.94 9.13
C GLU A 56 -17.18 -1.09 10.46
N ASN A 57 -17.72 -2.28 10.72
CA ASN A 57 -18.46 -2.60 11.93
C ASN A 57 -17.94 -3.90 12.53
N LEU A 58 -17.26 -3.81 13.67
CA LEU A 58 -16.84 -5.00 14.41
C LEU A 58 -18.04 -5.61 15.15
N THR A 59 -18.27 -6.91 14.92
CA THR A 59 -19.19 -7.72 15.74
C THR A 59 -18.37 -8.46 16.80
N GLU A 60 -19.01 -8.88 17.91
CA GLU A 60 -18.36 -9.68 18.94
C GLU A 60 -17.82 -11.02 18.41
N THR A 61 -18.46 -11.55 17.36
CA THR A 61 -18.08 -12.80 16.69
C THR A 61 -18.01 -12.56 15.18
N PRO A 62 -16.84 -12.14 14.66
CA PRO A 62 -16.67 -11.97 13.23
C PRO A 62 -16.62 -13.31 12.51
N ASN A 63 -17.19 -13.38 11.30
CA ASN A 63 -17.22 -14.61 10.50
C ASN A 63 -15.86 -15.00 9.92
N LEU A 64 -14.93 -14.05 9.84
CA LEU A 64 -13.57 -14.28 9.36
C LEU A 64 -12.61 -13.41 10.16
N GLU A 65 -11.64 -14.06 10.78
CA GLU A 65 -10.47 -13.46 11.40
C GLU A 65 -9.24 -13.94 10.65
N LEU A 66 -8.38 -13.00 10.28
CA LEU A 66 -7.15 -13.30 9.55
C LEU A 66 -6.05 -12.39 10.05
N LYS A 67 -4.90 -12.99 10.34
CA LYS A 67 -3.66 -12.28 10.65
C LYS A 67 -2.64 -12.58 9.55
N VAL A 68 -2.07 -11.53 8.98
CA VAL A 68 -1.04 -11.63 7.95
C VAL A 68 0.26 -11.08 8.52
N LEU A 69 1.33 -11.86 8.48
CA LEU A 69 2.68 -11.38 8.79
C LEU A 69 3.33 -10.89 7.50
N THR A 70 3.63 -9.60 7.43
CA THR A 70 4.36 -9.03 6.32
C THR A 70 5.85 -8.97 6.65
N LEU A 71 6.69 -9.44 5.73
CA LEU A 71 8.15 -9.44 5.84
C LEU A 71 8.75 -8.52 4.76
N ASN A 72 9.60 -7.59 5.19
CA ASN A 72 10.30 -6.70 4.31
C ASN A 72 11.45 -7.43 3.61
N ILE A 73 11.39 -7.54 2.29
CA ILE A 73 12.35 -8.27 1.47
C ILE A 73 13.31 -7.33 0.73
N ASN A 74 13.32 -6.04 1.05
CA ASN A 74 14.30 -5.12 0.46
C ASN A 74 15.73 -5.58 0.82
N GLU A 75 16.71 -5.22 -0.03
CA GLU A 75 18.11 -5.52 0.22
C GLU A 75 18.56 -4.96 1.59
N GLY A 76 19.16 -5.81 2.42
CA GLY A 76 19.56 -5.47 3.80
C GLY A 76 18.54 -5.79 4.89
N HIS A 77 17.37 -6.33 4.53
CA HIS A 77 16.31 -6.72 5.47
C HIS A 77 16.13 -8.25 5.55
N ASN A 78 15.63 -8.72 6.71
CA ASN A 78 15.37 -10.14 6.99
C ASN A 78 16.52 -11.09 6.57
N GLU A 79 17.75 -10.82 7.04
CA GLU A 79 18.97 -11.53 6.61
C GLU A 79 18.85 -13.07 6.70
N GLU A 80 18.30 -13.60 7.80
CA GLU A 80 18.12 -15.05 7.97
C GLU A 80 17.24 -15.66 6.86
N LEU A 81 16.13 -15.00 6.50
CA LEU A 81 15.26 -15.43 5.40
C LEU A 81 16.02 -15.40 4.07
N MET A 82 16.82 -14.36 3.84
CA MET A 82 17.60 -14.19 2.61
C MET A 82 18.73 -15.22 2.50
N GLU A 83 19.31 -15.65 3.62
CA GLU A 83 20.28 -16.74 3.66
C GLU A 83 19.65 -18.09 3.35
N GLN A 84 18.41 -18.31 3.80
CA GLN A 84 17.66 -19.54 3.55
C GLN A 84 17.04 -19.61 2.15
N CYS A 85 16.76 -18.45 1.52
CA CYS A 85 16.10 -18.38 0.21
C CYS A 85 16.90 -17.52 -0.78
N LEU A 86 17.84 -18.16 -1.49
CA LEU A 86 18.71 -17.50 -2.45
C LEU A 86 17.96 -16.75 -3.55
N ILE A 87 16.88 -17.33 -4.10
CA ILE A 87 16.08 -16.70 -5.16
C ILE A 87 15.47 -15.37 -4.68
N LEU A 88 14.97 -15.35 -3.44
CA LEU A 88 14.38 -14.14 -2.86
C LEU A 88 15.44 -13.06 -2.62
N LYS A 89 16.63 -13.47 -2.14
CA LYS A 89 17.79 -12.59 -2.01
C LYS A 89 18.21 -11.99 -3.34
N GLU A 90 18.34 -12.81 -4.37
CA GLU A 90 18.71 -12.36 -5.72
C GLU A 90 17.64 -11.41 -6.31
N TYR A 91 16.36 -11.68 -6.06
CA TYR A 91 15.28 -10.77 -6.42
C TYR A 91 15.41 -9.41 -5.71
N ALA A 92 15.68 -9.40 -4.40
CA ALA A 92 15.88 -8.17 -3.64
C ALA A 92 17.02 -7.32 -4.23
N GLN A 93 18.13 -7.98 -4.60
CA GLN A 93 19.28 -7.34 -5.24
C GLN A 93 18.94 -6.76 -6.63
N TYR A 94 18.18 -7.49 -7.45
CA TYR A 94 17.70 -6.98 -8.73
C TYR A 94 16.85 -5.72 -8.55
N VAL A 95 15.86 -5.76 -7.66
CA VAL A 95 14.99 -4.60 -7.37
C VAL A 95 15.82 -3.41 -6.87
N ALA A 96 16.80 -3.65 -5.99
CA ALA A 96 17.69 -2.60 -5.50
C ALA A 96 18.52 -1.96 -6.63
N LYS A 97 19.05 -2.76 -7.57
CA LYS A 97 19.76 -2.25 -8.76
C LYS A 97 18.86 -1.40 -9.66
N VAL A 98 17.65 -1.89 -9.98
CA VAL A 98 16.67 -1.10 -10.76
C VAL A 98 16.41 0.24 -10.07
N ARG A 99 16.11 0.22 -8.77
CA ARG A 99 15.82 1.42 -7.97
C ARG A 99 17.01 2.38 -7.88
N ASN A 100 18.24 1.86 -7.88
CA ASN A 100 19.43 2.72 -7.88
C ASN A 100 19.64 3.35 -9.25
N TYR A 101 19.44 2.62 -10.35
CA TYR A 101 19.59 3.18 -11.69
C TYR A 101 18.50 4.19 -12.04
N THR A 102 17.26 4.00 -11.60
CA THR A 102 16.18 4.97 -11.85
C THR A 102 16.41 6.34 -11.21
N LYS A 103 17.34 6.46 -10.24
CA LYS A 103 17.75 7.76 -9.69
C LYS A 103 18.56 8.61 -10.68
N GLU A 104 19.25 7.97 -11.62
CA GLU A 104 20.20 8.62 -12.52
C GLU A 104 19.83 8.52 -14.01
N MET A 105 18.97 7.57 -14.38
CA MET A 105 18.55 7.33 -15.76
C MET A 105 17.06 7.00 -15.86
N LYS A 106 16.53 7.06 -17.08
CA LYS A 106 15.13 6.72 -17.37
C LYS A 106 14.84 5.25 -17.03
N LEU A 107 13.59 4.98 -16.66
CA LEU A 107 13.13 3.67 -16.18
C LEU A 107 13.43 2.53 -17.15
N ASP A 108 13.15 2.72 -18.44
CA ASP A 108 13.43 1.74 -19.49
C ASP A 108 14.91 1.36 -19.56
N VAL A 109 15.79 2.38 -19.56
CA VAL A 109 17.25 2.19 -19.58
C VAL A 109 17.74 1.56 -18.28
N ALA A 110 17.18 1.98 -17.14
CA ALA A 110 17.54 1.47 -15.81
C ALA A 110 17.22 -0.02 -15.67
N VAL A 111 16.03 -0.43 -16.10
CA VAL A 111 15.57 -1.82 -16.07
C VAL A 111 16.43 -2.68 -17.00
N GLU A 112 16.67 -2.25 -18.24
CA GLU A 112 17.51 -3.03 -19.16
C GLU A 112 18.95 -3.19 -18.64
N ARG A 113 19.52 -2.12 -18.08
CA ARG A 113 20.85 -2.17 -17.46
C ARG A 113 20.88 -3.12 -16.27
N ALA A 114 19.92 -3.03 -15.37
CA ALA A 114 19.82 -3.90 -14.20
C ALA A 114 19.71 -5.38 -14.61
N VAL A 115 18.89 -5.71 -15.61
CA VAL A 115 18.77 -7.08 -16.12
C VAL A 115 20.11 -7.59 -16.67
N ASN A 116 20.81 -6.79 -17.46
CA ASN A 116 22.12 -7.17 -18.02
C ASN A 116 23.16 -7.42 -16.93
N GLU A 117 23.21 -6.55 -15.94
CA GLU A 117 24.15 -6.65 -14.84
C GLU A 117 23.85 -7.83 -13.92
N CYS A 118 22.58 -8.06 -13.57
CA CYS A 118 22.19 -9.23 -12.79
C CYS A 118 22.58 -10.53 -13.48
N ILE A 119 22.35 -10.65 -14.80
CA ILE A 119 22.78 -11.83 -15.56
C ILE A 119 24.31 -12.00 -15.53
N HIS A 120 25.07 -10.91 -15.58
CA HIS A 120 26.53 -10.94 -15.53
C HIS A 120 27.06 -11.34 -14.14
N GLU A 121 26.45 -10.84 -13.08
CA GLU A 121 26.85 -11.06 -11.69
C GLU A 121 26.34 -12.37 -11.09
N GLY A 122 25.54 -13.13 -11.83
CA GLY A 122 25.00 -14.41 -11.34
C GLY A 122 23.67 -14.31 -10.59
N ILE A 123 22.98 -13.17 -10.68
CA ILE A 123 21.73 -12.88 -9.97
C ILE A 123 20.53 -13.22 -10.87
N LEU A 124 19.64 -14.11 -10.43
CA LEU A 124 18.43 -14.54 -11.16
C LEU A 124 18.69 -14.97 -12.63
N VAL A 125 19.89 -15.51 -12.92
CA VAL A 125 20.37 -15.70 -14.31
C VAL A 125 19.40 -16.49 -15.18
N GLU A 126 18.94 -17.65 -14.71
CA GLU A 126 18.06 -18.52 -15.50
C GLU A 126 16.70 -17.86 -15.75
N PHE A 127 16.14 -17.22 -14.71
CA PHE A 127 14.86 -16.53 -14.79
C PHE A 127 14.92 -15.33 -15.74
N LEU A 128 15.93 -14.46 -15.58
CA LEU A 128 16.10 -13.26 -16.40
C LEU A 128 16.42 -13.60 -17.85
N ARG A 129 17.21 -14.65 -18.12
CA ARG A 129 17.47 -15.11 -19.49
C ARG A 129 16.22 -15.64 -20.17
N LYS A 130 15.42 -16.43 -19.46
CA LYS A 130 14.21 -17.06 -20.00
C LYS A 130 13.08 -16.05 -20.23
N ASN A 131 12.89 -15.11 -19.31
CA ASN A 131 11.74 -14.21 -19.29
C ASN A 131 12.12 -12.75 -19.59
N ARG A 132 13.28 -12.49 -20.21
CA ARG A 132 13.86 -11.14 -20.36
C ARG A 132 12.85 -10.08 -20.82
N ALA A 133 12.18 -10.33 -21.94
CA ALA A 133 11.28 -9.36 -22.55
C ALA A 133 10.07 -9.06 -21.64
N GLU A 134 9.54 -10.09 -20.99
CA GLU A 134 8.42 -9.96 -20.05
C GLU A 134 8.84 -9.23 -18.78
N VAL A 135 10.00 -9.55 -18.20
CA VAL A 135 10.53 -8.88 -17.01
C VAL A 135 10.75 -7.40 -17.28
N ILE A 136 11.32 -7.04 -18.43
CA ILE A 136 11.52 -5.63 -18.81
C ILE A 136 10.18 -4.92 -18.95
N ALA A 137 9.25 -5.50 -19.71
CA ALA A 137 7.94 -4.88 -19.95
C ALA A 137 7.13 -4.73 -18.65
N MET A 138 7.08 -5.77 -17.82
CA MET A 138 6.34 -5.76 -16.56
C MET A 138 6.97 -4.79 -15.57
N SER A 139 8.30 -4.78 -15.44
CA SER A 139 8.98 -3.86 -14.53
C SER A 139 8.72 -2.40 -14.93
N ILE A 140 8.76 -2.06 -16.22
CA ILE A 140 8.46 -0.70 -16.68
C ILE A 140 6.99 -0.34 -16.36
N PHE A 141 6.06 -1.25 -16.68
CA PHE A 141 4.63 -1.02 -16.44
C PHE A 141 4.29 -0.82 -14.96
N GLU A 142 4.82 -1.68 -14.08
CA GLU A 142 4.58 -1.60 -12.63
C GLU A 142 5.12 -0.30 -12.04
N TYR A 143 6.34 0.10 -12.40
CA TYR A 143 6.96 1.33 -11.88
C TYR A 143 6.27 2.60 -12.39
N ASP A 144 5.89 2.66 -13.67
CA ASP A 144 5.14 3.80 -14.22
C ASP A 144 3.79 3.96 -13.49
N LYS A 145 3.10 2.84 -13.23
CA LYS A 145 1.85 2.83 -12.48
C LYS A 145 2.04 3.32 -11.03
N GLU A 146 3.06 2.85 -10.33
CA GLU A 146 3.36 3.28 -8.96
C GLU A 146 3.65 4.80 -8.89
N GLU A 147 4.41 5.32 -9.86
CA GLU A 147 4.69 6.75 -10.02
C GLU A 147 3.41 7.57 -10.23
N GLU A 148 2.51 7.14 -11.11
CA GLU A 148 1.23 7.81 -11.36
C GLU A 148 0.34 7.79 -10.12
N GLU A 149 0.19 6.64 -9.45
CA GLU A 149 -0.59 6.52 -8.22
C GLU A 149 -0.04 7.43 -7.11
N LYS A 150 1.29 7.56 -7.00
CA LYS A 150 1.91 8.47 -6.03
C LYS A 150 1.63 9.94 -6.33
N LYS A 151 1.66 10.34 -7.61
CA LYS A 151 1.29 11.70 -8.04
C LYS A 151 -0.19 11.97 -7.74
N LEU A 152 -1.06 11.01 -8.02
CA LEU A 152 -2.49 11.10 -7.74
C LEU A 152 -2.74 11.25 -6.24
N ARG A 153 -2.18 10.36 -5.41
CA ARG A 153 -2.30 10.41 -3.94
C ARG A 153 -1.86 11.76 -3.37
N LYS A 154 -0.76 12.32 -3.88
CA LYS A 154 -0.28 13.64 -3.46
C LYS A 154 -1.25 14.76 -3.85
N ALA A 155 -1.75 14.75 -5.08
CA ALA A 155 -2.72 15.74 -5.55
C ALA A 155 -4.06 15.66 -4.78
N GLU A 156 -4.54 14.45 -4.51
CA GLU A 156 -5.75 14.22 -3.70
C GLU A 156 -5.56 14.68 -2.25
N PHE A 157 -4.40 14.41 -1.66
CA PHE A 157 -4.07 14.89 -0.32
C PHE A 157 -4.02 16.44 -0.26
N GLU A 158 -3.33 17.08 -1.20
CA GLU A 158 -3.25 18.54 -1.28
C GLU A 158 -4.65 19.17 -1.49
N ALA A 159 -5.47 18.59 -2.36
CA ALA A 159 -6.85 19.03 -2.55
C ALA A 159 -7.70 18.83 -1.28
N GLY A 160 -7.51 17.73 -0.56
CA GLY A 160 -8.19 17.45 0.71
C GLY A 160 -7.80 18.43 1.82
N VAL A 161 -6.50 18.78 1.92
CA VAL A 161 -6.00 19.79 2.88
C VAL A 161 -6.59 21.16 2.56
N GLU A 162 -6.58 21.58 1.29
CA GLU A 162 -7.16 22.87 0.87
C GLU A 162 -8.68 22.92 1.14
N ALA A 163 -9.41 21.86 0.79
CA ALA A 163 -10.84 21.76 1.09
C ALA A 163 -11.13 21.79 2.59
N GLY A 164 -10.31 21.10 3.40
CA GLY A 164 -10.39 21.09 4.85
C GLY A 164 -10.14 22.47 5.46
N PHE A 165 -9.12 23.19 4.99
CA PHE A 165 -8.80 24.54 5.45
C PHE A 165 -9.93 25.52 5.14
N LYS A 166 -10.46 25.49 3.91
CA LYS A 166 -11.61 26.31 3.51
C LYS A 166 -12.85 26.02 4.34
N THR A 167 -13.16 24.74 4.56
CA THR A 167 -14.30 24.30 5.37
C THR A 167 -14.13 24.72 6.83
N GLY A 168 -12.91 24.64 7.37
CA GLY A 168 -12.56 25.09 8.71
C GLY A 168 -12.75 26.59 8.91
N ILE A 169 -12.30 27.41 7.94
CA ILE A 169 -12.53 28.85 7.94
C ILE A 169 -14.02 29.16 7.90
N GLU A 170 -14.78 28.54 7.00
CA GLU A 170 -16.22 28.80 6.87
C GLU A 170 -16.99 28.40 8.15
N THR A 171 -16.63 27.26 8.76
CA THR A 171 -17.21 26.79 10.02
C THR A 171 -16.85 27.70 11.20
N GLY A 172 -15.61 28.18 11.25
CA GLY A 172 -15.14 29.13 12.26
C GLY A 172 -15.84 30.48 12.15
N ILE A 173 -15.96 31.04 10.94
CA ILE A 173 -16.71 32.26 10.66
C ILE A 173 -18.17 32.11 11.10
N LYS A 174 -18.83 31.02 10.71
CA LYS A 174 -20.21 30.72 11.11
C LYS A 174 -20.36 30.70 12.63
N SER A 175 -19.46 30.00 13.32
CA SER A 175 -19.47 29.91 14.79
C SER A 175 -19.28 31.27 15.46
N MET A 176 -18.40 32.14 14.94
CA MET A 176 -18.21 33.50 15.47
C MET A 176 -19.39 34.44 15.18
N LEU A 177 -20.03 34.29 14.02
CA LEU A 177 -21.26 35.01 13.69
C LEU A 177 -22.42 34.60 14.62
N ASP A 178 -22.59 33.29 14.86
CA ASP A 178 -23.62 32.75 15.76
C ASP A 178 -23.43 33.20 17.22
N LEU A 179 -22.18 33.39 17.66
CA LEU A 179 -21.86 33.95 18.98
C LEU A 179 -22.30 35.42 19.14
N GLY A 180 -22.41 36.18 18.04
CA GLY A 180 -22.89 37.56 18.03
C GLY A 180 -22.03 38.58 18.80
N LYS A 181 -20.79 38.22 19.18
CA LYS A 181 -19.89 39.05 20.01
C LYS A 181 -18.88 39.87 19.22
N TYR A 182 -18.68 39.55 17.95
CA TYR A 182 -17.64 40.13 17.10
C TYR A 182 -18.27 40.78 15.87
N SER A 183 -17.70 41.90 15.43
CA SER A 183 -18.03 42.54 14.16
C SER A 183 -17.54 41.71 12.98
N MET A 184 -18.08 41.96 11.79
CA MET A 184 -17.68 41.24 10.58
C MET A 184 -16.23 41.58 10.18
N GLU A 185 -15.77 42.78 10.52
CA GLU A 185 -14.40 43.26 10.34
C GLU A 185 -13.42 42.49 11.24
N GLU A 186 -13.75 42.31 12.52
CA GLU A 186 -12.92 41.52 13.46
C GLU A 186 -12.86 40.05 13.05
N ILE A 187 -13.98 39.46 12.61
CA ILE A 187 -14.00 38.07 12.13
C ILE A 187 -13.15 37.92 10.85
N ALA A 188 -13.24 38.89 9.93
CA ALA A 188 -12.44 38.91 8.71
C ALA A 188 -10.93 38.98 9.02
N GLU A 189 -10.55 39.79 10.02
CA GLU A 189 -9.17 39.89 10.49
C GLU A 189 -8.67 38.58 11.11
N VAL A 190 -9.46 37.95 11.99
CA VAL A 190 -9.09 36.69 12.68
C VAL A 190 -8.82 35.55 11.70
N PHE A 191 -9.62 35.42 10.64
CA PHE A 191 -9.45 34.37 9.64
C PHE A 191 -8.60 34.81 8.43
N HIS A 192 -8.08 36.05 8.45
CA HIS A 192 -7.34 36.66 7.33
C HIS A 192 -8.07 36.56 5.98
N VAL A 193 -9.38 36.80 5.99
CA VAL A 193 -10.24 36.80 4.79
C VAL A 193 -10.85 38.18 4.55
N SER A 194 -11.41 38.39 3.36
CA SER A 194 -12.17 39.61 3.08
C SER A 194 -13.48 39.67 3.88
N VAL A 195 -13.92 40.86 4.26
CA VAL A 195 -15.25 41.08 4.88
C VAL A 195 -16.39 40.55 4.00
N ASP A 196 -16.23 40.58 2.67
CA ASP A 196 -17.25 40.06 1.74
C ASP A 196 -17.37 38.52 1.81
N LYS A 197 -16.29 37.80 2.14
CA LYS A 197 -16.33 36.37 2.43
C LYS A 197 -17.13 36.09 3.70
N VAL A 198 -16.97 36.91 4.74
CA VAL A 198 -17.75 36.81 5.99
C VAL A 198 -19.24 37.06 5.72
N LYS A 199 -19.57 38.09 4.92
CA LYS A 199 -20.96 38.36 4.48
C LYS A 199 -21.54 37.20 3.68
N ALA A 200 -20.76 36.60 2.78
CA ALA A 200 -21.22 35.46 1.98
C ALA A 200 -21.57 34.26 2.87
N VAL A 201 -20.75 33.94 3.88
CA VAL A 201 -21.06 32.88 4.87
C VAL A 201 -22.30 33.24 5.68
N ARG A 202 -22.44 34.50 6.12
CA ARG A 202 -23.65 34.98 6.81
C ARG A 202 -24.92 34.82 5.98
N ASN A 203 -24.84 35.04 4.67
CA ASN A 203 -25.99 34.89 3.78
C ASN A 203 -26.38 33.42 3.52
N MET A 204 -25.49 32.46 3.77
CA MET A 204 -25.79 31.02 3.71
C MET A 204 -26.46 30.49 4.99
N LEU A 205 -26.53 31.31 6.04
CA LEU A 205 -27.12 30.98 7.34
C LEU A 205 -28.59 31.41 7.48
N ILE A 206 -29.05 32.30 6.60
CA ILE A 206 -30.40 32.90 6.58
C ILE A 206 -31.25 32.17 5.55
#